data_AF-A0A7S0LXJ8-F1
#
_entry.id   AF-A0A7S0LXJ8-F1
#
_cell.length_a   1.000
_cell.length_b   1.000
_cell.length_c   1.000
_cell.angle_alpha   90.00
_cell.angle_beta   90.00
_cell.angle_gamma   90.00
#
_symmetry.space_group_name_H-M   'P 1'
#
loop_
_entity.id
_entity.type
_entity.pdbx_description
1 polymer ?
#
loop_
_entity_poly.entity_id
_entity_poly.type
_entity_poly.pdbx_seq_one_letter_code
_entity_poly.pdbx_strand_id
1 'polypeptide(L)'
;WRVKSETWGGAEVQGWLADHSVDPESTGQIYVACFYFVCGVFASVGLGDISGTSFGERILCILLISCGVGFYGAVLAEIQELIRNSPGREVEEDLPHVIALLKENRVPHEAEASVRAWARTQYLQQQQDTRRQ
;
A
#
# COMPACT_ATOMS: atom_id res chain seq x y z
N TRP A 1 13.38 1.35 -33.02
CA TRP A 1 13.08 0.01 -32.48
C TRP A 1 11.91 -0.54 -33.26
N ARG A 2 12.16 -1.50 -34.15
CA ARG A 2 11.15 -2.04 -35.07
C ARG A 2 10.22 -2.93 -34.25
N VAL A 3 8.95 -2.54 -34.09
CA VAL A 3 7.92 -3.42 -33.52
C VAL A 3 7.88 -4.65 -34.41
N LYS A 4 8.43 -5.76 -33.91
CA LYS A 4 8.52 -7.01 -34.65
C LYS A 4 7.19 -7.69 -34.43
N SER A 5 6.30 -7.61 -35.43
CA SER A 5 5.09 -8.41 -35.46
C SER A 5 5.51 -9.89 -35.45
N GLU A 6 5.35 -10.56 -34.32
CA GLU A 6 5.58 -12.01 -34.25
C GLU A 6 4.39 -12.70 -34.90
N THR A 7 4.61 -13.32 -36.06
CA THR A 7 3.62 -14.14 -36.73
C THR A 7 3.65 -15.55 -36.14
N TRP A 8 2.75 -15.85 -35.21
CA TRP A 8 2.54 -17.22 -34.74
C TRP A 8 1.29 -17.78 -35.45
N GLY A 9 1.48 -18.76 -36.35
CA GLY A 9 0.36 -19.40 -37.04
C GLY A 9 -0.34 -18.57 -38.13
N GLY A 10 0.32 -17.55 -38.69
CA GLY A 10 -0.22 -16.76 -39.82
C GLY A 10 -1.14 -15.59 -39.42
N ALA A 11 -1.39 -15.39 -38.13
CA ALA A 11 -2.05 -14.18 -37.62
C ALA A 11 -0.99 -13.14 -37.21
N GLU A 12 -1.16 -11.90 -37.66
CA GLU A 12 -0.33 -10.77 -37.26
C GLU A 12 -0.71 -10.37 -35.82
N VAL A 13 0.18 -10.63 -34.87
CA VAL A 13 -0.06 -10.27 -33.47
C VAL A 13 0.22 -8.77 -33.31
N GLN A 14 -0.84 -7.97 -33.43
CA GLN A 14 -0.81 -6.55 -33.11
C GLN A 14 -0.78 -6.38 -31.58
N GLY A 15 0.21 -5.65 -31.07
CA GLY A 15 0.26 -5.30 -29.66
C GLY A 15 -0.74 -4.20 -29.30
N TRP A 16 -1.05 -4.03 -28.01
CA TRP A 16 -2.04 -3.04 -27.53
C TRP A 16 -1.78 -1.60 -28.01
N LEU A 17 -0.51 -1.26 -28.27
CA LEU A 17 -0.08 0.05 -28.77
C LEU A 17 -0.51 0.31 -30.22
N ALA A 18 -0.80 -0.74 -31.01
CA ALA A 18 -1.33 -0.61 -32.36
C ALA A 18 -2.86 -0.43 -32.38
N ASP A 19 -3.53 -0.85 -31.31
CA ASP A 19 -5.00 -0.78 -31.15
C ASP A 19 -5.45 0.59 -30.61
N HIS A 20 -4.62 1.20 -29.75
CA HIS A 20 -4.81 2.56 -29.31
C HIS A 20 -4.11 3.48 -30.29
N SER A 21 -4.78 4.53 -30.78
CA SER A 21 -4.30 5.50 -31.78
C SER A 21 -3.11 6.36 -31.30
N VAL A 22 -2.08 5.70 -30.79
CA VAL A 22 -0.81 6.24 -30.34
C VAL A 22 0.11 6.24 -31.54
N ASP A 23 0.64 7.40 -31.88
CA ASP A 23 1.61 7.50 -32.96
C ASP A 23 2.88 6.72 -32.58
N PRO A 24 3.24 5.62 -33.29
CA PRO A 24 4.41 4.82 -32.97
C PRO A 24 5.73 5.58 -33.20
N GLU A 25 5.72 6.69 -33.93
CA GLU A 25 6.89 7.55 -34.13
C GLU A 25 7.06 8.57 -32.99
N SER A 26 5.98 8.85 -32.26
CA SER A 26 5.98 9.81 -31.15
C SER A 26 6.36 9.15 -29.83
N THR A 27 7.66 9.19 -29.51
CA THR A 27 8.20 8.62 -28.27
C THR A 27 7.50 9.15 -27.01
N GLY A 28 7.09 10.43 -27.00
CA GLY A 28 6.40 11.04 -25.88
C GLY A 28 5.01 10.43 -25.62
N GLN A 29 4.23 10.18 -26.67
CA GLN A 29 2.90 9.57 -26.53
C GLN A 29 2.99 8.13 -26.00
N ILE A 30 4.01 7.38 -26.45
CA ILE A 30 4.28 6.02 -25.97
C ILE A 30 4.60 6.03 -24.47
N TYR A 31 5.48 6.93 -24.02
CA TYR A 31 5.80 7.03 -22.59
C TYR A 31 4.58 7.38 -21.75
N VAL A 32 3.76 8.33 -22.19
CA VAL A 32 2.54 8.71 -21.45
C VAL A 32 1.56 7.55 -21.39
N ALA A 33 1.35 6.83 -22.49
CA ALA A 33 0.46 5.67 -22.52
C ALA A 33 0.95 4.52 -21.61
N CYS A 34 2.23 4.20 -21.67
CA CYS A 34 2.84 3.19 -20.79
C CYS A 34 2.78 3.61 -19.32
N PHE A 35 3.07 4.87 -19.01
CA PHE A 35 3.01 5.38 -17.64
C PHE A 35 1.58 5.39 -17.11
N TYR A 36 0.60 5.81 -17.92
CA TYR A 36 -0.82 5.73 -17.61
C TYR A 36 -1.25 4.30 -17.27
N PHE A 37 -0.87 3.32 -18.10
CA PHE A 37 -1.14 1.91 -17.84
C PHE A 37 -0.53 1.43 -16.52
N VAL A 38 0.75 1.73 -16.29
CA VAL A 38 1.45 1.36 -15.04
C VAL A 38 0.80 2.02 -13.84
N CYS A 39 0.47 3.32 -13.88
CA CYS A 39 -0.25 3.99 -12.81
C CYS A 39 -1.61 3.35 -12.52
N GLY A 40 -2.36 2.95 -13.54
CA GLY A 40 -3.63 2.23 -13.39
C GLY A 40 -3.49 0.89 -12.68
N VAL A 41 -2.40 0.16 -12.95
CA VAL A 41 -2.06 -1.10 -12.28
C VAL A 41 -1.64 -0.86 -10.82
N PHE A 42 -0.75 0.10 -10.56
CA PHE A 42 -0.28 0.42 -9.20
C PHE A 42 -1.37 1.00 -8.31
N ALA A 43 -2.26 1.82 -8.87
CA ALA A 43 -3.41 2.36 -8.16
C ALA A 43 -4.55 1.34 -8.01
N SER A 44 -4.40 0.13 -8.56
CA SER A 44 -5.42 -0.93 -8.58
C SER A 44 -6.78 -0.52 -9.18
N VAL A 45 -6.83 0.57 -9.97
CA VAL A 45 -8.05 1.05 -10.61
C VAL A 45 -8.40 0.16 -11.80
N GLY A 46 -7.40 -0.16 -12.63
CA GLY A 46 -7.57 -1.06 -13.78
C GLY A 46 -8.71 -0.64 -14.71
N LEU A 47 -8.59 0.51 -15.38
CA LEU A 47 -9.63 1.07 -16.25
C LEU A 47 -10.01 0.16 -17.44
N GLY A 48 -9.13 -0.77 -17.81
CA GLY A 48 -9.43 -1.85 -18.75
C GLY A 48 -9.45 -1.43 -20.22
N ASP A 49 -9.12 -0.17 -20.51
CA ASP A 49 -8.90 0.36 -21.85
C ASP A 49 -7.63 -0.23 -22.47
N ILE A 50 -6.51 -0.18 -21.75
CA ILE A 50 -5.27 -0.83 -22.15
C ILE A 50 -5.17 -2.20 -21.47
N SER A 51 -5.20 -3.28 -22.26
CA SER A 51 -5.06 -4.65 -21.77
C SER A 51 -4.32 -5.55 -22.76
N GLY A 52 -3.70 -6.62 -22.25
CA GLY A 52 -3.00 -7.59 -23.10
C GLY A 52 -3.98 -8.43 -23.91
N THR A 53 -3.95 -8.30 -25.23
CA THR A 53 -4.79 -9.08 -26.14
C THR A 53 -4.09 -10.39 -26.51
N SER A 54 -2.76 -10.35 -26.68
CA SER A 54 -1.92 -11.51 -26.96
C SER A 54 -1.56 -12.30 -25.70
N PHE A 55 -1.28 -13.60 -25.87
CA PHE A 55 -0.82 -14.46 -24.79
C PHE A 55 0.43 -13.91 -24.08
N GLY A 56 1.39 -13.37 -24.84
CA GLY A 56 2.61 -12.79 -24.27
C GLY A 56 2.34 -11.51 -23.47
N GLU A 57 1.45 -10.65 -23.97
CA GLU A 57 1.05 -9.43 -23.26
C GLU A 57 0.30 -9.73 -21.98
N ARG A 58 -0.58 -10.74 -21.99
CA ARG A 58 -1.29 -11.20 -20.78
C ARG A 58 -0.33 -11.66 -19.70
N ILE A 59 0.73 -12.40 -20.05
CA ILE A 59 1.79 -12.78 -19.09
C ILE A 59 2.44 -11.51 -18.50
N LEU A 60 2.78 -10.54 -19.34
CA LEU A 60 3.35 -9.27 -18.90
C LEU A 60 2.41 -8.50 -17.96
N CYS A 61 1.12 -8.43 -18.28
CA CYS A 61 0.10 -7.83 -17.41
C CYS A 61 0.02 -8.56 -16.06
N ILE A 62 0.03 -9.90 -16.05
CA ILE A 62 0.00 -10.70 -14.82
C ILE A 62 1.23 -10.38 -13.96
N LEU A 63 2.42 -10.32 -14.55
CA LEU A 63 3.65 -9.98 -13.82
C LEU A 63 3.59 -8.56 -13.25
N LEU A 64 3.15 -7.58 -14.04
CA LEU A 64 3.02 -6.19 -13.60
C LEU A 64 2.01 -6.03 -12.46
N ILE A 65 0.85 -6.68 -12.56
CA ILE A 65 -0.17 -6.69 -11.50
C ILE A 65 0.40 -7.35 -10.24
N SER A 66 1.10 -8.47 -10.38
CA SER A 66 1.73 -9.16 -9.23
C SER A 66 2.76 -8.27 -8.53
N CYS A 67 3.59 -7.55 -9.30
CA CYS A 67 4.53 -6.57 -8.76
C CYS A 67 3.81 -5.41 -8.07
N GLY A 68 2.73 -4.89 -8.66
CA GLY A 68 1.93 -3.81 -8.08
C GLY A 68 1.32 -4.19 -6.73
N VAL A 69 0.73 -5.39 -6.64
CA VAL A 69 0.19 -5.93 -5.38
C VAL A 69 1.28 -6.13 -4.34
N GLY A 70 2.45 -6.66 -4.74
CA GLY A 70 3.60 -6.81 -3.85
C GLY A 70 4.10 -5.47 -3.29
N PHE A 71 4.24 -4.46 -4.15
CA PHE A 71 4.62 -3.11 -3.73
C PHE A 71 3.60 -2.49 -2.76
N TYR A 72 2.30 -2.58 -3.09
CA TYR A 72 1.24 -2.09 -2.21
C TYR A 72 1.26 -2.81 -0.85
N GLY A 73 1.45 -4.12 -0.84
CA GLY A 73 1.59 -4.91 0.38
C GLY A 73 2.78 -4.48 1.24
N ALA A 74 3.93 -4.18 0.63
CA ALA A 74 5.10 -3.68 1.33
C ALA A 74 4.85 -2.31 1.96
N VAL A 75 4.28 -1.36 1.20
CA VAL A 75 3.92 -0.03 1.72
C VAL A 75 2.89 -0.15 2.85
N LEU A 76 1.90 -1.03 2.71
CA LEU A 76 0.91 -1.26 3.76
C LEU A 76 1.55 -1.83 5.02
N ALA A 77 2.51 -2.75 4.91
CA ALA A 77 3.23 -3.31 6.06
C ALA A 77 3.97 -2.22 6.85
N GLU A 78 4.68 -1.33 6.16
CA GLU A 78 5.35 -0.17 6.77
C GLU A 78 4.34 0.74 7.48
N ILE A 79 3.19 1.03 6.85
CA ILE A 79 2.12 1.82 7.48
C ILE A 79 1.60 1.12 8.74
N GLN A 80 1.39 -0.19 8.71
CA GLN A 80 0.96 -0.94 9.90
C GLN A 80 2.01 -0.91 11.01
N GLU A 81 3.29 -0.94 10.67
CA GLU A 81 4.38 -0.80 11.64
C GLU A 81 4.40 0.60 12.25
N LEU A 82 4.25 1.65 11.45
CA LEU A 82 4.13 3.03 11.94
C LEU A 82 2.92 3.20 12.87
N ILE A 83 1.78 2.59 12.55
CA ILE A 83 0.59 2.61 13.40
C ILE A 83 0.83 1.82 14.69
N ARG A 84 1.47 0.66 14.61
CA ARG A 84 1.80 -0.18 15.78
C ARG A 84 2.75 0.55 16.73
N ASN A 85 3.76 1.20 16.18
CA ASN A 85 4.78 1.94 16.92
C ASN A 85 4.33 3.37 17.26
N SER A 86 3.07 3.72 17.03
CA SER A 86 2.58 5.06 17.34
C SER A 86 2.59 5.31 18.85
N PRO A 87 3.16 6.44 19.31
CA PRO A 87 3.34 6.71 20.73
C PRO A 87 1.99 6.77 21.44
N GLY A 88 1.84 5.93 22.46
CA GLY A 88 0.66 5.84 23.31
C GLY A 88 -0.37 4.78 22.96
N ARG A 89 -0.22 4.09 21.82
CA ARG A 89 -1.08 2.95 21.51
C ARG A 89 -0.89 1.79 22.49
N GLU A 90 0.36 1.49 22.86
CA GLU A 90 0.71 0.46 23.86
C GLU A 90 0.05 0.76 25.22
N VAL A 91 0.13 2.01 25.68
CA VAL A 91 -0.51 2.44 26.94
C VAL A 91 -2.03 2.31 26.85
N GLU A 92 -2.64 2.64 25.71
CA GLU A 92 -4.08 2.52 25.50
C GLU A 92 -4.55 1.06 25.41
N GLU A 93 -3.74 0.15 24.85
CA GLU A 93 -4.01 -1.29 24.76
C GLU A 93 -3.85 -1.99 26.13
N ASP A 94 -2.85 -1.60 26.93
CA ASP A 94 -2.54 -2.24 28.22
C ASP A 94 -3.38 -1.70 29.39
N LEU A 95 -3.77 -0.43 29.36
CA LEU A 95 -4.49 0.23 30.45
C LEU A 95 -5.82 -0.48 30.84
N PRO A 96 -6.65 -0.97 29.90
CA PRO A 96 -7.84 -1.75 30.22
C PRO A 96 -7.53 -3.04 31.01
N HIS A 97 -6.44 -3.73 30.68
CA HIS A 97 -6.01 -4.95 31.36
C HIS A 97 -5.58 -4.64 32.80
N VAL A 98 -4.81 -3.55 32.99
CA VAL A 98 -4.42 -3.08 34.32
C VAL A 98 -5.66 -2.68 35.15
N ILE A 99 -6.61 -1.96 34.55
CA ILE A 99 -7.86 -1.56 35.22
C ILE A 99 -8.66 -2.79 35.64
N ALA A 100 -8.76 -3.82 34.79
CA ALA A 100 -9.46 -5.06 35.13
C ALA A 100 -8.82 -5.74 36.35
N LEU A 101 -7.49 -5.80 36.40
CA LEU A 101 -6.74 -6.40 37.50
C LEU A 101 -6.89 -5.61 38.82
N LEU A 102 -6.95 -4.28 38.75
CA LEU A 102 -7.24 -3.43 39.92
C LEU A 102 -8.65 -3.64 40.46
N LYS A 103 -9.63 -3.82 39.57
CA LYS A 103 -11.02 -4.10 39.94
C LYS A 103 -11.16 -5.48 40.57
N GLU A 104 -10.50 -6.49 40.04
CA GLU A 104 -10.49 -7.85 40.59
C GLU A 104 -9.92 -7.88 42.02
N ASN A 105 -8.85 -7.12 42.27
CA ASN A 105 -8.23 -7.00 43.59
C ASN A 105 -8.94 -6.04 44.55
N ARG A 106 -10.11 -5.48 44.16
CA ARG A 106 -10.91 -4.53 44.99
C ARG A 106 -10.10 -3.35 45.53
N VAL A 107 -9.21 -2.80 44.69
CA VAL A 107 -8.36 -1.66 45.06
C VAL A 107 -9.22 -0.40 45.29
N PRO A 108 -8.91 0.44 46.31
CA PRO A 108 -9.63 1.70 46.53
C PRO A 108 -9.62 2.62 45.31
N HIS A 109 -10.72 3.34 45.10
CA HIS A 109 -10.95 4.18 43.92
C HIS A 109 -9.89 5.28 43.72
N GLU A 110 -9.22 5.70 44.80
CA GLU A 110 -8.11 6.67 44.77
C GLU A 110 -6.85 6.11 44.09
N ALA A 111 -6.53 4.83 44.31
CA ALA A 111 -5.39 4.18 43.68
C ALA A 111 -5.68 3.89 42.19
N GLU A 112 -6.91 3.52 41.84
CA GLU A 112 -7.32 3.39 40.43
C GLU A 112 -7.24 4.75 39.68
N ALA A 113 -7.64 5.84 40.34
CA ALA A 113 -7.51 7.19 39.79
C ALA A 113 -6.03 7.59 39.62
N SER A 114 -5.18 7.24 40.59
CA SER A 114 -3.74 7.52 40.55
C SER A 114 -3.04 6.79 39.40
N VAL A 115 -3.38 5.52 39.16
CA VAL A 115 -2.82 4.73 38.04
C VAL A 115 -3.24 5.31 36.69
N ARG A 116 -4.52 5.70 36.54
CA ARG A 116 -4.99 6.37 35.31
C ARG A 116 -4.31 7.72 35.09
N ALA A 117 -4.15 8.52 36.14
CA ALA A 117 -3.46 9.81 36.06
C ALA A 117 -1.98 9.63 35.70
N TRP A 118 -1.31 8.63 36.28
CA TRP A 118 0.07 8.26 35.95
C TRP A 118 0.20 7.82 34.49
N ALA A 119 -0.66 6.92 34.01
CA ALA A 119 -0.65 6.44 32.62
C ALA A 119 -0.83 7.58 31.61
N ARG A 120 -1.73 8.52 31.91
CA ARG A 120 -1.92 9.73 31.11
C ARG A 120 -0.70 10.65 31.11
N THR A 121 0.00 10.74 32.25
CA THR A 121 1.20 11.57 32.38
C THR A 121 2.37 10.96 31.61
N GLN A 122 2.53 9.64 31.67
CA GLN A 122 3.53 8.91 30.88
C GLN A 122 3.32 9.11 29.38
N TYR A 123 2.08 9.06 28.90
CA TYR A 123 1.75 9.35 27.50
C TYR A 123 2.25 10.73 27.05
N LEU A 124 2.01 11.76 27.86
CA LEU A 124 2.44 13.13 27.56
C LEU A 124 3.97 13.28 27.55
N GLN A 125 4.68 12.56 28.41
CA GLN A 125 6.15 12.54 28.43
C GLN A 125 6.71 11.87 27.16
N GLN A 126 6.15 10.73 26.77
CA GLN A 126 6.58 10.00 25.58
C GLN A 126 6.44 10.85 24.31
N GLN A 127 5.36 11.64 24.17
CA GLN A 127 5.21 12.58 23.06
C GLN A 127 6.25 13.72 23.04
N GLN A 128 6.68 14.19 24.20
CA GLN A 128 7.68 15.27 24.27
C GLN A 128 9.06 14.77 23.88
N ASP A 129 9.41 13.54 24.24
CA ASP A 129 10.70 12.94 23.89
C ASP A 129 10.78 12.61 22.39
N THR A 130 9.68 12.10 21.79
CA THR A 130 9.61 11.91 20.33
C THR A 130 9.73 13.22 19.55
N ARG A 131 9.31 14.36 20.11
CA ARG A 131 9.44 15.69 19.45
C ARG A 131 10.82 16.32 19.58
N ARG A 132 11.68 15.80 20.45
CA ARG A 132 13.04 16.33 20.71
C ARG A 132 14.13 15.62 19.90
N GLN A 133 13.82 14.46 19.34
CA GLN A 133 14.68 13.72 18.41
C GLN A 133 14.40 14.15 16.97
#